data_AF-A0A919FQW2-F1
#
_entry.id   AF-A0A919FQW2-F1
#
_cell.length_a   1.000
_cell.length_b   1.000
_cell.length_c   1.000
_cell.angle_alpha   90.00
_cell.angle_beta   90.00
_cell.angle_gamma   90.00
#
_symmetry.space_group_name_H-M   'P 1'
#
loop_
_entity.id
_entity.type
_entity.pdbx_description
1 polymer ?
#
loop_
_entity_poly.entity_id
_entity_poly.type
_entity_poly.pdbx_seq_one_letter_code
_entity_poly.pdbx_strand_id
1 'polypeptide(L)'
;MLARMPPPTRPTTDACPGALRLHSAEDGRVARIRVPGGVLTGRQAAVLADAADRLGDGHLGITSRGNVEIRGLDQHDAAEWTDLLTGAGLLPSHRHERVRNIVATPLSGLDGRGHADTRAWAAQLDALLCGQDWTAELSGRFLFVLDDGRGDVTGLGGDVTVSGAPGGRAVLRVGAHTARIAAADAPRAALAAARAFLDAARAAGTGAWRVDELPSGHAPDLAGALHRAGLEAEFTAAAAHPTEPTAPTEPTEPTDLATPTAPAESAAPAESAGSGGSGGTGGTGGTAGGPPPGLLPAPDGTVVLSVFPRLGRLSVAQWRALLPGSGGELRLTPWRGIVVPGCAAAVADERLRALERAGFVTRADSPWYGLGACTGAPGCAKSRSDVRSDASAAARAGARVPDALPAGGHGLPVYWSGCARRCGHPHGDWVDVLAADDAPAQETLEAQEAQDGAPGDNRGTPPHGAPGTAGPTPAARHGYRTALRRTAVPAPAPAPVTGPDPDPDSLVPLVSPVPPVRVPPTRASAQ
;
A
#
# COMPACT_ATOMS: atom_id res chain seq x y z
N MET A 1 28.19 -21.78 2.11
CA MET A 1 28.38 -20.58 1.27
C MET A 1 27.53 -20.77 0.02
N LEU A 2 26.22 -20.46 0.09
CA LEU A 2 25.30 -20.61 -1.04
C LEU A 2 25.42 -19.34 -1.90
N ALA A 3 25.95 -19.49 -3.11
CA ALA A 3 26.05 -18.41 -4.07
C ALA A 3 24.64 -17.90 -4.42
N ARG A 4 24.37 -16.64 -4.10
CA ARG A 4 23.13 -15.94 -4.46
C ARG A 4 23.07 -15.88 -5.99
N MET A 5 22.04 -16.49 -6.58
CA MET A 5 21.85 -16.48 -8.04
C MET A 5 21.84 -15.03 -8.56
N PRO A 6 22.40 -14.77 -9.75
CA PRO A 6 22.33 -13.44 -10.37
C PRO A 6 20.86 -13.03 -10.56
N PRO A 7 20.52 -11.75 -10.37
CA PRO A 7 19.15 -11.28 -10.55
C PRO A 7 18.68 -11.59 -11.98
N PRO A 8 17.41 -12.03 -12.16
CA PRO A 8 16.90 -12.39 -13.47
C PRO A 8 17.01 -11.20 -14.43
N THR A 9 17.53 -11.45 -15.62
CA THR A 9 17.52 -10.50 -16.73
C THR A 9 16.08 -10.29 -17.19
N ARG A 10 15.42 -9.30 -16.59
CA ARG A 10 14.05 -8.91 -16.91
C ARG A 10 14.02 -8.16 -18.26
N PRO A 11 12.90 -8.20 -19.01
CA PRO A 11 12.76 -7.43 -20.23
C PRO A 11 13.03 -5.94 -19.98
N THR A 12 13.75 -5.30 -20.89
CA THR A 12 14.23 -3.92 -20.79
C THR A 12 13.10 -2.89 -20.69
N THR A 13 11.87 -3.24 -21.07
CA THR A 13 10.72 -2.32 -21.06
C THR A 13 9.75 -2.65 -19.93
N ASP A 14 9.54 -1.69 -19.04
CA ASP A 14 8.44 -1.71 -18.08
C ASP A 14 7.09 -1.86 -18.83
N ALA A 15 6.27 -2.81 -18.38
CA ALA A 15 4.98 -3.16 -18.97
C ALA A 15 3.79 -2.65 -18.14
N CYS A 16 4.04 -1.80 -17.13
CA CYS A 16 2.97 -1.21 -16.34
C CYS A 16 2.04 -0.36 -17.22
N PRO A 17 0.71 -0.53 -17.09
CA PRO A 17 -0.25 0.29 -17.83
C PRO A 17 -0.12 1.75 -17.41
N GLY A 18 -0.16 2.62 -18.41
CA GLY A 18 -0.27 4.06 -18.26
C GLY A 18 -1.66 4.58 -18.61
N ALA A 19 -1.82 5.88 -18.60
CA ALA A 19 -2.96 6.59 -19.14
C ALA A 19 -2.94 6.60 -20.68
N LEU A 20 -1.77 6.71 -21.31
CA LEU A 20 -1.66 6.73 -22.79
C LEU A 20 -1.18 5.39 -23.35
N ARG A 21 -0.25 4.73 -22.65
CA ARG A 21 0.15 3.36 -22.99
C ARG A 21 -0.81 2.34 -22.40
N LEU A 22 -1.93 2.16 -23.09
CA LEU A 22 -2.98 1.22 -22.70
C LEU A 22 -2.47 -0.23 -22.75
N HIS A 23 -2.83 -1.03 -21.76
CA HIS A 23 -2.49 -2.45 -21.73
C HIS A 23 -3.66 -3.29 -22.20
N SER A 24 -3.41 -4.27 -23.07
CA SER A 24 -4.42 -5.24 -23.49
C SER A 24 -4.79 -6.16 -22.32
N ALA A 25 -6.08 -6.27 -22.03
CA ALA A 25 -6.65 -7.26 -21.15
C ALA A 25 -7.74 -8.05 -21.89
N GLU A 26 -8.31 -9.04 -21.22
CA GLU A 26 -9.36 -9.90 -21.79
C GLU A 26 -10.67 -9.12 -21.98
N ASP A 27 -10.92 -8.14 -21.10
CA ASP A 27 -12.06 -7.24 -21.13
C ASP A 27 -11.79 -5.95 -21.92
N GLY A 28 -10.89 -5.98 -22.90
CA GLY A 28 -10.48 -4.78 -23.65
C GLY A 28 -9.26 -4.10 -23.04
N ARG A 29 -8.96 -2.86 -23.46
CA ARG A 29 -7.76 -2.16 -22.99
C ARG A 29 -7.99 -1.53 -21.61
N VAL A 30 -6.91 -1.43 -20.86
CA VAL A 30 -6.87 -0.87 -19.52
C VAL A 30 -6.00 0.38 -19.51
N ALA A 31 -6.59 1.49 -19.08
CA ALA A 31 -5.87 2.70 -18.73
C ALA A 31 -5.69 2.81 -17.22
N ARG A 32 -4.54 3.31 -16.80
CA ARG A 32 -4.31 3.69 -15.41
C ARG A 32 -3.89 5.14 -15.32
N ILE A 33 -4.77 5.95 -14.77
CA ILE A 33 -4.62 7.39 -14.63
C ILE A 33 -3.94 7.66 -13.30
N ARG A 34 -2.80 8.35 -13.36
CA ARG A 34 -2.06 8.77 -12.17
C ARG A 34 -2.80 9.89 -11.47
N VAL A 35 -2.89 9.80 -10.14
CA VAL A 35 -3.50 10.84 -9.30
C VAL A 35 -2.49 11.21 -8.21
N PRO A 36 -1.59 12.17 -8.45
CA PRO A 36 -0.58 12.59 -7.47
C PRO A 36 -1.21 12.95 -6.12
N GLY A 37 -0.71 12.34 -5.05
CA GLY A 37 -1.25 12.48 -3.70
C GLY A 37 -2.67 11.93 -3.51
N GLY A 38 -3.24 11.27 -4.51
CA GLY A 38 -4.62 10.80 -4.51
C GLY A 38 -5.66 11.92 -4.68
N VAL A 39 -5.26 13.16 -4.95
CA VAL A 39 -6.17 14.32 -4.98
C VAL A 39 -6.77 14.50 -6.37
N LEU A 40 -8.10 14.53 -6.44
CA LEU A 40 -8.88 14.89 -7.62
C LEU A 40 -9.73 16.12 -7.35
N THR A 41 -9.75 17.04 -8.30
CA THR A 41 -10.78 18.09 -8.35
C THR A 41 -12.13 17.49 -8.77
N GLY A 42 -13.23 18.15 -8.40
CA GLY A 42 -14.57 17.76 -8.82
C GLY A 42 -14.72 17.71 -10.35
N ARG A 43 -14.05 18.62 -11.07
CA ARG A 43 -13.98 18.61 -12.54
C ARG A 43 -13.30 17.36 -13.07
N GLN A 44 -12.11 17.03 -12.55
CA GLN A 44 -11.38 15.82 -12.96
C GLN A 44 -12.18 14.55 -12.65
N ALA A 45 -12.81 14.49 -11.49
CA ALA A 45 -13.65 13.35 -11.11
C ALA A 45 -14.88 13.22 -12.02
N ALA A 46 -15.52 14.33 -12.42
CA ALA A 46 -16.62 14.31 -13.39
C ALA A 46 -16.16 13.82 -14.77
N VAL A 47 -15.03 14.31 -15.29
CA VAL A 47 -14.47 13.87 -16.58
C VAL A 47 -14.14 12.38 -16.57
N LEU A 48 -13.56 11.87 -15.47
CA LEU A 48 -13.29 10.44 -15.34
C LEU A 48 -14.58 9.61 -15.37
N ALA A 49 -15.65 10.11 -14.76
CA ALA A 49 -16.96 9.46 -14.80
C ALA A 49 -17.48 9.39 -16.25
N ASP A 50 -17.44 10.50 -16.97
CA ASP A 50 -17.90 10.58 -18.35
C ASP A 50 -17.04 9.71 -19.30
N ALA A 51 -15.73 9.68 -19.08
CA ALA A 51 -14.82 8.83 -19.84
C ALA A 51 -15.10 7.34 -19.61
N ALA A 52 -15.34 6.92 -18.36
CA ALA A 52 -15.69 5.54 -18.05
C ALA A 52 -17.07 5.14 -18.62
N ASP A 53 -18.03 6.07 -18.65
CA ASP A 53 -19.39 5.87 -19.17
C ASP A 53 -19.41 5.75 -20.70
N ARG A 54 -18.62 6.58 -21.38
CA ARG A 54 -18.61 6.67 -22.86
C ARG A 54 -17.64 5.70 -23.53
N LEU A 55 -16.44 5.57 -22.98
CA LEU A 55 -15.32 4.87 -23.62
C LEU A 55 -14.95 3.57 -22.92
N GLY A 56 -15.31 3.43 -21.65
CA GLY A 56 -14.97 2.26 -20.84
C GLY A 56 -16.15 1.32 -20.61
N ASP A 57 -16.01 0.46 -19.59
CA ASP A 57 -17.01 -0.52 -19.17
C ASP A 57 -18.05 0.03 -18.16
N GLY A 58 -18.19 1.36 -18.05
CA GLY A 58 -19.07 2.01 -17.08
C GLY A 58 -18.60 1.92 -15.62
N HIS A 59 -17.35 1.50 -15.38
CA HIS A 59 -16.80 1.37 -14.05
C HIS A 59 -15.44 2.05 -13.89
N LEU A 60 -15.15 2.45 -12.65
CA LEU A 60 -13.85 2.97 -12.23
C LEU A 60 -13.29 2.10 -11.10
N GLY A 61 -12.02 1.75 -11.21
CA GLY A 61 -11.28 1.04 -10.17
C GLY A 61 -10.35 1.99 -9.41
N ILE A 62 -10.24 1.82 -8.10
CA ILE A 62 -9.17 2.43 -7.30
C ILE A 62 -8.08 1.39 -7.07
N THR A 63 -6.85 1.79 -7.40
CA THR A 63 -5.68 0.92 -7.24
C THR A 63 -5.10 1.01 -5.83
N SER A 64 -4.21 0.08 -5.48
CA SER A 64 -3.48 0.09 -4.19
C SER A 64 -2.52 1.27 -3.99
N ARG A 65 -2.47 2.21 -4.93
CA ARG A 65 -1.62 3.41 -4.88
C ARG A 65 -2.43 4.69 -5.08
N GLY A 66 -3.75 4.63 -4.95
CA GLY A 66 -4.62 5.80 -5.13
C GLY A 66 -4.73 6.31 -6.57
N ASN A 67 -4.35 5.52 -7.57
CA ASN A 67 -4.66 5.80 -8.98
C ASN A 67 -6.07 5.32 -9.36
N VAL A 68 -6.58 5.86 -10.47
CA VAL A 68 -7.81 5.41 -11.13
C VAL A 68 -7.47 4.43 -12.25
N GLU A 69 -8.27 3.38 -12.38
CA GLU A 69 -8.21 2.41 -13.46
C GLU A 69 -9.55 2.40 -14.21
N ILE A 70 -9.48 2.51 -15.54
CA ILE A 70 -10.64 2.36 -16.45
C ILE A 70 -10.32 1.22 -17.41
N ARG A 71 -11.30 0.34 -17.63
CA ARG A 71 -11.19 -0.89 -18.43
C ARG A 71 -12.24 -0.85 -19.54
N GLY A 72 -12.17 -1.79 -20.48
CA GLY A 72 -13.12 -1.83 -21.60
C GLY A 72 -12.81 -0.84 -22.73
N LEU A 73 -11.65 -0.19 -22.72
CA LEU A 73 -11.32 0.81 -23.74
C LEU A 73 -11.06 0.14 -25.10
N ASP A 74 -11.66 0.70 -26.16
CA ASP A 74 -11.35 0.36 -27.55
C ASP A 74 -10.07 1.09 -28.01
N GLN A 75 -9.36 0.51 -28.98
CA GLN A 75 -8.21 1.15 -29.63
C GLN A 75 -8.58 2.34 -30.52
N HIS A 76 -9.81 2.38 -31.04
CA HIS A 76 -10.27 3.45 -31.93
C HIS A 76 -10.48 4.77 -31.18
N ASP A 77 -10.67 4.71 -29.87
CA ASP A 77 -10.98 5.88 -29.03
C ASP A 77 -9.74 6.57 -28.45
N ALA A 78 -8.53 6.15 -28.84
CA ALA A 78 -7.29 6.62 -28.22
C ALA A 78 -7.09 8.14 -28.31
N ALA A 79 -7.52 8.77 -29.41
CA ALA A 79 -7.43 10.21 -29.60
C ALA A 79 -8.40 10.96 -28.66
N GLU A 80 -9.69 10.57 -28.67
CA GLU A 80 -10.71 11.14 -27.79
C GLU A 80 -10.33 10.97 -26.31
N TRP A 81 -9.85 9.78 -25.94
CA TRP A 81 -9.33 9.47 -24.61
C TRP A 81 -8.20 10.43 -24.21
N THR A 82 -7.22 10.62 -25.10
CA THR A 82 -6.08 11.51 -24.86
C THR A 82 -6.52 12.96 -24.68
N ASP A 83 -7.43 13.44 -25.52
CA ASP A 83 -7.95 14.81 -25.47
C ASP A 83 -8.74 15.07 -24.19
N LEU A 84 -9.58 14.12 -23.77
CA LEU A 84 -10.33 14.20 -22.51
C LEU A 84 -9.40 14.32 -21.31
N LEU A 85 -8.39 13.44 -21.21
CA LEU A 85 -7.45 13.48 -20.09
C LEU A 85 -6.58 14.74 -20.11
N THR A 86 -6.13 15.18 -21.29
CA THR A 86 -5.34 16.42 -21.46
C THR A 86 -6.15 17.63 -21.03
N GLY A 87 -7.37 17.79 -21.56
CA GLY A 87 -8.26 18.90 -21.23
C GLY A 87 -8.68 18.94 -19.75
N ALA A 88 -8.71 17.78 -19.09
CA ALA A 88 -8.97 17.67 -17.65
C ALA A 88 -7.75 17.94 -16.76
N GLY A 89 -6.53 17.98 -17.34
CA GLY A 89 -5.29 18.03 -16.55
C GLY A 89 -5.04 16.74 -15.78
N LEU A 90 -5.41 15.59 -16.36
CA LEU A 90 -5.20 14.25 -15.79
C LEU A 90 -3.96 13.55 -16.37
N LEU A 91 -3.24 14.23 -17.26
CA LEU A 91 -1.95 13.80 -17.77
C LEU A 91 -0.85 14.72 -17.21
N PRO A 92 0.11 14.21 -16.43
CA PRO A 92 1.24 15.02 -15.98
C PRO A 92 2.10 15.48 -17.17
N SER A 93 2.37 14.59 -18.12
CA SER A 93 2.83 14.88 -19.49
C SER A 93 2.86 13.58 -20.31
N HIS A 94 3.01 13.65 -21.63
CA HIS A 94 3.14 12.46 -22.48
C HIS A 94 4.31 11.55 -22.09
N ARG A 95 5.43 12.11 -21.61
CA ARG A 95 6.61 11.34 -21.20
C ARG A 95 6.49 10.76 -19.79
N HIS A 96 5.86 11.50 -18.88
CA HIS A 96 5.82 11.16 -17.46
C HIS A 96 4.53 10.44 -17.03
N GLU A 97 3.60 10.18 -17.94
CA GLU A 97 2.33 9.48 -17.65
C GLU A 97 2.53 8.09 -17.02
N ARG A 98 3.69 7.47 -17.25
CA ARG A 98 4.08 6.15 -16.70
C ARG A 98 4.90 6.21 -15.44
N VAL A 99 5.48 7.37 -15.11
CA VAL A 99 6.16 7.56 -13.82
C VAL A 99 5.12 7.30 -12.74
N ARG A 100 5.44 6.40 -11.81
CA ARG A 100 4.45 5.92 -10.85
C ARG A 100 3.97 7.00 -9.91
N ASN A 101 2.87 6.66 -9.24
CA ASN A 101 2.17 7.63 -8.41
C ASN A 101 2.99 8.10 -7.22
N ILE A 102 2.69 9.31 -6.78
CA ILE A 102 3.09 9.82 -5.47
C ILE A 102 1.94 9.49 -4.53
N VAL A 103 2.17 8.65 -3.53
CA VAL A 103 1.19 8.41 -2.47
C VAL A 103 1.38 9.43 -1.37
N ALA A 104 0.30 10.04 -0.91
CA ALA A 104 0.32 11.00 0.19
C ALA A 104 -0.69 10.61 1.28
N THR A 105 -0.47 11.08 2.51
CA THR A 105 -1.44 10.94 3.61
C THR A 105 -2.81 11.51 3.23
N PRO A 106 -3.89 10.70 3.16
CA PRO A 106 -5.19 11.17 2.68
C PRO A 106 -5.85 12.23 3.57
N LEU A 107 -5.60 12.22 4.88
CA LEU A 107 -6.18 13.18 5.83
C LEU A 107 -5.32 14.42 6.07
N SER A 108 -4.22 14.60 5.32
CA SER A 108 -3.32 15.75 5.52
C SER A 108 -4.08 17.07 5.38
N GLY A 109 -3.97 17.92 6.40
CA GLY A 109 -4.66 19.22 6.47
C GLY A 109 -6.17 19.16 6.75
N LEU A 110 -6.76 17.99 7.01
CA LEU A 110 -8.21 17.88 7.29
C LEU A 110 -8.55 17.68 8.76
N ASP A 111 -7.70 17.00 9.52
CA ASP A 111 -7.99 16.62 10.92
C ASP A 111 -7.03 17.26 11.94
N GLY A 112 -6.11 18.12 11.49
CA GLY A 112 -5.16 18.83 12.34
C GLY A 112 -4.07 17.95 12.98
N ARG A 113 -3.95 16.67 12.63
CA ARG A 113 -2.99 15.74 13.27
C ARG A 113 -1.59 15.74 12.64
N GLY A 114 -1.48 16.23 11.40
CA GLY A 114 -0.22 16.22 10.64
C GLY A 114 0.73 17.37 10.98
N HIS A 115 2.01 17.19 10.68
CA HIS A 115 3.07 18.19 10.78
C HIS A 115 3.43 18.85 9.44
N ALA A 116 2.87 18.36 8.33
CA ALA A 116 3.15 18.87 6.98
C ALA A 116 1.91 18.83 6.07
N ASP A 117 1.87 19.69 5.05
CA ASP A 117 0.90 19.60 3.96
C ASP A 117 1.46 18.72 2.83
N THR A 118 1.14 17.42 2.89
CA THR A 118 1.63 16.47 1.89
C THR A 118 0.97 16.65 0.54
N ARG A 119 -0.15 17.38 0.43
CA ARG A 119 -0.76 17.72 -0.86
C ARG A 119 0.08 18.76 -1.59
N ALA A 120 0.50 19.80 -0.87
CA ALA A 120 1.42 20.80 -1.39
C ALA A 120 2.73 20.15 -1.84
N TRP A 121 3.28 19.23 -1.03
CA TRP A 121 4.46 18.47 -1.43
C TRP A 121 4.23 17.57 -2.65
N ALA A 122 3.10 16.87 -2.73
CA ALA A 122 2.78 16.00 -3.86
C ALA A 122 2.68 16.79 -5.17
N ALA A 123 2.00 17.94 -5.15
CA ALA A 123 1.89 18.83 -6.31
C ALA A 123 3.26 19.39 -6.73
N GLN A 124 4.07 19.84 -5.78
CA GLN A 124 5.42 20.36 -6.05
C GLN A 124 6.36 19.26 -6.58
N LEU A 125 6.34 18.07 -5.98
CA LEU A 125 7.15 16.95 -6.45
C LEU A 125 6.72 16.51 -7.85
N ASP A 126 5.42 16.47 -8.13
CA ASP A 126 4.94 16.12 -9.48
C ASP A 126 5.42 17.13 -10.55
N ALA A 127 5.33 18.43 -10.24
CA ALA A 127 5.86 19.47 -11.12
C ALA A 127 7.38 19.35 -11.32
N LEU A 128 8.13 19.07 -10.25
CA LEU A 128 9.57 18.85 -10.30
C LEU A 128 9.95 17.63 -11.15
N LEU A 129 9.20 16.52 -11.04
CA LEU A 129 9.41 15.34 -11.88
C LEU A 129 9.16 15.70 -13.35
N CYS A 130 8.03 16.32 -13.66
CA CYS A 130 7.68 16.69 -15.04
C CYS A 130 8.66 17.68 -15.67
N GLY A 131 9.34 18.52 -14.87
CA GLY A 131 10.37 19.43 -15.32
C GLY A 131 11.71 18.78 -15.67
N GLN A 132 11.83 17.46 -15.56
CA GLN A 132 13.10 16.74 -15.66
C GLN A 132 12.98 15.51 -16.56
N ASP A 133 13.48 15.61 -17.79
CA ASP A 133 13.36 14.55 -18.82
C ASP A 133 13.82 13.16 -18.36
N TRP A 134 14.89 13.11 -17.58
CA TRP A 134 15.45 11.87 -17.05
C TRP A 134 14.51 11.12 -16.10
N THR A 135 13.54 11.80 -15.50
CA THR A 135 12.63 11.15 -14.55
C THR A 135 11.65 10.22 -15.26
N ALA A 136 11.45 10.39 -16.58
CA ALA A 136 10.72 9.43 -17.41
C ALA A 136 11.41 8.05 -17.50
N GLU A 137 12.68 7.94 -17.09
CA GLU A 137 13.39 6.66 -16.95
C GLU A 137 12.99 5.89 -15.68
N LEU A 138 12.38 6.55 -14.70
CA LEU A 138 11.87 5.88 -13.50
C LEU A 138 10.82 4.86 -13.91
N SER A 139 11.01 3.63 -13.45
CA SER A 139 10.08 2.55 -13.72
C SER A 139 8.69 2.90 -13.21
N GLY A 140 7.69 2.39 -13.93
CA GLY A 140 6.33 2.25 -13.45
C GLY A 140 6.21 1.32 -12.21
N ARG A 141 7.23 1.14 -11.38
CA ARG A 141 7.14 0.51 -10.05
C ARG A 141 7.73 1.36 -8.93
N PHE A 142 8.54 2.36 -9.26
CA PHE A 142 9.19 3.26 -8.30
C PHE A 142 8.15 4.13 -7.59
N LEU A 143 8.11 4.09 -6.26
CA LEU A 143 7.04 4.66 -5.45
C LEU A 143 7.58 5.74 -4.52
N PHE A 144 7.01 6.95 -4.65
CA PHE A 144 7.17 8.02 -3.67
C PHE A 144 6.05 7.94 -2.63
N VAL A 145 6.42 8.11 -1.36
CA VAL A 145 5.49 8.15 -0.22
C VAL A 145 5.73 9.44 0.54
N LEU A 146 4.68 10.25 0.70
CA LEU A 146 4.67 11.51 1.42
C LEU A 146 3.74 11.40 2.62
N ASP A 147 4.32 11.22 3.80
CA ASP A 147 3.60 11.14 5.06
C ASP A 147 3.62 12.50 5.77
N ASP A 148 2.51 12.91 6.37
CA ASP A 148 2.47 14.21 7.08
C ASP A 148 3.06 14.13 8.50
N GLY A 149 3.59 12.98 8.92
CA GLY A 149 4.17 12.72 10.23
C GLY A 149 3.35 11.78 11.10
N ARG A 150 2.13 11.41 10.68
CA ARG A 150 1.27 10.49 11.43
C ARG A 150 1.57 9.00 11.21
N GLY A 151 2.31 8.67 10.16
CA GLY A 151 2.76 7.31 9.87
C GLY A 151 1.84 6.46 9.00
N ASP A 152 0.62 6.90 8.68
CA ASP A 152 -0.42 6.12 7.97
C ASP A 152 0.11 5.44 6.70
N VAL A 153 0.93 6.15 5.90
CA VAL A 153 1.40 5.67 4.59
C VAL A 153 2.82 5.13 4.62
N THR A 154 3.54 5.24 5.74
CA THR A 154 4.96 4.87 5.83
C THR A 154 5.20 3.36 5.68
N GLY A 155 4.21 2.53 6.01
CA GLY A 155 4.25 1.07 5.85
C GLY A 155 4.04 0.57 4.42
N LEU A 156 3.82 1.46 3.43
CA LEU A 156 3.56 1.07 2.04
C LEU A 156 4.82 0.68 1.25
N GLY A 157 6.01 0.76 1.86
CA GLY A 157 7.27 0.36 1.22
C GLY A 157 7.64 1.24 0.03
N GLY A 158 7.63 2.57 0.21
CA GLY A 158 8.12 3.53 -0.78
C GLY A 158 9.62 3.42 -1.00
N ASP A 159 10.08 3.63 -2.23
CA ASP A 159 11.51 3.76 -2.55
C ASP A 159 12.09 5.03 -1.96
N VAL A 160 11.28 6.08 -1.97
CA VAL A 160 11.56 7.38 -1.38
C VAL A 160 10.38 7.72 -0.48
N THR A 161 10.61 7.73 0.82
CA THR A 161 9.61 8.12 1.81
C THR A 161 10.02 9.43 2.47
N VAL A 162 9.13 10.42 2.49
CA VAL A 162 9.33 11.66 3.23
C VAL A 162 8.21 11.81 4.25
N SER A 163 8.57 11.98 5.52
CA SER A 163 7.63 12.12 6.63
C SER A 163 7.78 13.49 7.29
N GLY A 164 6.68 14.22 7.46
CA GLY A 164 6.65 15.46 8.23
C GLY A 164 7.10 15.24 9.67
N ALA A 165 7.79 16.24 10.23
CA ALA A 165 8.21 16.25 11.62
C ALA A 165 7.99 17.63 12.24
N PRO A 166 7.81 17.73 13.57
CA PRO A 166 7.68 19.02 14.24
C PRO A 166 8.85 19.98 13.95
N GLY A 167 8.59 21.28 14.07
CA GLY A 167 9.62 22.31 13.92
C GLY A 167 10.04 22.61 12.48
N GLY A 168 9.14 22.43 11.51
CA GLY A 168 9.43 22.70 10.09
C GLY A 168 10.47 21.74 9.49
N ARG A 169 10.50 20.50 9.98
CA ARG A 169 11.43 19.46 9.54
C ARG A 169 10.70 18.33 8.82
N ALA A 170 11.45 17.54 8.09
CA ALA A 170 10.99 16.27 7.54
C ALA A 170 12.09 15.20 7.64
N VAL A 171 11.68 13.94 7.61
CA VAL A 171 12.56 12.78 7.59
C VAL A 171 12.46 12.13 6.22
N LEU A 172 13.58 12.08 5.49
CA LEU A 172 13.72 11.39 4.22
C LEU A 172 14.30 10.00 4.46
N ARG A 173 13.69 8.97 3.88
CA ARG A 173 14.16 7.58 3.92
C ARG A 173 14.26 7.00 2.51
N VAL A 174 15.40 6.36 2.23
CA VAL A 174 15.70 5.67 0.96
C VAL A 174 16.45 4.38 1.28
N GLY A 175 15.80 3.22 1.10
CA GLY A 175 16.35 1.95 1.58
C GLY A 175 16.67 2.02 3.08
N ALA A 176 17.93 1.73 3.45
CA ALA A 176 18.41 1.80 4.83
C ALA A 176 18.83 3.23 5.28
N HIS A 177 18.91 4.19 4.37
CA HIS A 177 19.38 5.54 4.69
C HIS A 177 18.25 6.41 5.22
N THR A 178 18.54 7.18 6.27
CA THR A 178 17.62 8.16 6.86
C THR A 178 18.33 9.49 7.05
N ALA A 179 17.68 10.58 6.64
CA ALA A 179 18.17 11.94 6.79
C ALA A 179 17.07 12.88 7.30
N ARG A 180 17.41 13.80 8.19
CA ARG A 180 16.56 14.93 8.56
C ARG A 180 16.87 16.13 7.67
N ILE A 181 15.82 16.71 7.11
CA ILE A 181 15.88 17.84 6.17
C ILE A 181 14.89 18.94 6.61
N ALA A 182 14.97 20.13 6.01
CA ALA A 182 13.90 21.11 6.17
C ALA A 182 12.63 20.65 5.45
N ALA A 183 11.47 20.89 6.05
CA ALA A 183 10.16 20.52 5.48
C ALA A 183 9.92 21.19 4.11
N ALA A 184 10.42 22.42 3.92
CA ALA A 184 10.32 23.13 2.65
C ALA A 184 11.08 22.45 1.51
N ASP A 185 12.14 21.69 1.83
CA ASP A 185 12.98 21.01 0.85
C ASP A 185 12.52 19.59 0.51
N ALA A 186 11.48 19.09 1.18
CA ALA A 186 10.99 17.72 1.02
C ALA A 186 10.78 17.29 -0.46
N PRO A 187 10.09 18.07 -1.32
CA PRO A 187 9.96 17.71 -2.73
C PRO A 187 11.28 17.66 -3.50
N ARG A 188 12.19 18.63 -3.26
CA ARG A 188 13.51 18.67 -3.91
C ARG A 188 14.40 17.50 -3.46
N ALA A 189 14.35 17.17 -2.17
CA ALA A 189 15.10 16.07 -1.59
C ALA A 189 14.61 14.71 -2.13
N ALA A 190 13.28 14.55 -2.30
CA ALA A 190 12.72 13.36 -2.93
C ALA A 190 13.15 13.19 -4.39
N LEU A 191 13.18 14.29 -5.17
CA LEU A 191 13.71 14.27 -6.55
C LEU A 191 15.21 13.88 -6.57
N ALA A 192 16.02 14.46 -5.67
CA ALA A 192 17.44 14.15 -5.57
C ALA A 192 17.68 12.68 -5.19
N ALA A 193 16.87 12.12 -4.29
CA ALA A 193 16.89 10.70 -3.94
C ALA A 193 16.58 9.79 -5.15
N ALA A 194 15.59 10.16 -5.97
CA ALA A 194 15.27 9.42 -7.19
C ALA A 194 16.41 9.44 -8.22
N ARG A 195 17.14 10.56 -8.32
CA ARG A 195 18.37 10.64 -9.11
C ARG A 195 19.43 9.69 -8.58
N ALA A 196 19.69 9.71 -7.28
CA ALA A 196 20.68 8.84 -6.64
C ALA A 196 20.38 7.35 -6.91
N PHE A 197 19.11 6.96 -6.89
CA PHE A 197 18.68 5.62 -7.25
C PHE A 197 19.03 5.27 -8.71
N LEU A 198 18.67 6.12 -9.68
CA LEU A 198 18.96 5.84 -11.08
C LEU A 198 20.47 5.76 -11.35
N ASP A 199 21.25 6.63 -10.73
CA ASP A 199 22.70 6.61 -10.87
C ASP A 199 23.30 5.31 -10.29
N ALA A 200 22.80 4.86 -9.14
CA ALA A 200 23.19 3.57 -8.55
C ALA A 200 22.77 2.37 -9.43
N ALA A 201 21.56 2.38 -9.99
CA ALA A 201 21.09 1.33 -10.89
C ALA A 201 21.96 1.23 -12.16
N ARG A 202 22.33 2.38 -12.75
CA ARG A 202 23.23 2.47 -13.91
C ARG A 202 24.64 2.00 -13.56
N ALA A 203 25.19 2.45 -12.44
CA ALA A 203 26.52 2.02 -11.97
C ALA A 203 26.59 0.51 -11.73
N ALA A 204 25.51 -0.07 -11.21
CA ALA A 204 25.37 -1.52 -11.03
C ALA A 204 25.19 -2.29 -12.35
N GLY A 205 24.91 -1.59 -13.46
CA GLY A 205 24.55 -2.21 -14.74
C GLY A 205 23.28 -3.05 -14.65
N THR A 206 22.40 -2.77 -13.67
CA THR A 206 21.18 -3.55 -13.43
C THR A 206 19.96 -2.89 -14.05
N GLY A 207 18.95 -3.70 -14.37
CA GLY A 207 17.61 -3.22 -14.74
C GLY A 207 16.71 -2.97 -13.52
N ALA A 208 17.28 -2.59 -12.37
CA ALA A 208 16.54 -2.40 -11.14
C ALA A 208 15.45 -1.33 -11.31
N TRP A 209 14.24 -1.64 -10.86
CA TRP A 209 13.09 -0.75 -10.91
C TRP A 209 12.76 -0.12 -9.56
N ARG A 210 13.34 -0.67 -8.50
CA ARG A 210 13.11 -0.32 -7.09
C ARG A 210 14.43 -0.27 -6.34
N VAL A 211 14.48 0.47 -5.24
CA VAL A 211 15.69 0.60 -4.40
C VAL A 211 16.07 -0.74 -3.75
N ASP A 212 15.09 -1.56 -3.36
CA ASP A 212 15.30 -2.89 -2.76
C ASP A 212 15.83 -3.94 -3.75
N GLU A 213 15.73 -3.68 -5.05
CA GLU A 213 16.28 -4.52 -6.12
C GLU A 213 17.76 -4.24 -6.41
N LEU A 214 18.35 -3.19 -5.81
CA LEU A 214 19.76 -2.87 -6.02
C LEU A 214 20.69 -3.93 -5.38
N PRO A 215 21.78 -4.32 -6.06
CA PRO A 215 22.74 -5.26 -5.49
C PRO A 215 23.43 -4.69 -4.24
N SER A 216 23.88 -5.59 -3.37
CA SER A 216 24.79 -5.22 -2.27
C SER A 216 26.00 -4.43 -2.81
N GLY A 217 26.38 -3.36 -2.11
CA GLY A 217 27.46 -2.45 -2.53
C GLY A 217 27.04 -1.34 -3.50
N HIS A 218 25.79 -1.34 -4.01
CA HIS A 218 25.28 -0.32 -4.92
C HIS A 218 24.15 0.49 -4.28
N ALA A 219 24.30 0.86 -3.01
CA ALA A 219 23.33 1.72 -2.34
C ALA A 219 23.33 3.12 -2.98
N PRO A 220 22.16 3.80 -3.08
CA PRO A 220 22.09 5.16 -3.59
C PRO A 220 22.97 6.14 -2.78
N ASP A 221 23.81 6.92 -3.47
CA ASP A 221 24.57 8.03 -2.87
C ASP A 221 23.64 9.20 -2.51
N LEU A 222 22.91 9.04 -1.41
CA LEU A 222 21.93 10.03 -0.96
C LEU A 222 22.60 11.32 -0.49
N ALA A 223 23.72 11.22 0.25
CA ALA A 223 24.44 12.37 0.76
C ALA A 223 24.98 13.26 -0.37
N GLY A 224 25.66 12.67 -1.36
CA GLY A 224 26.14 13.43 -2.51
C GLY A 224 25.00 14.00 -3.36
N ALA A 225 23.89 13.27 -3.51
CA ALA A 225 22.73 13.79 -4.25
C ALA A 225 22.07 15.00 -3.57
N LEU A 226 21.90 14.98 -2.25
CA LEU A 226 21.37 16.12 -1.50
C LEU A 226 22.33 17.31 -1.55
N HIS A 227 23.64 17.06 -1.39
CA HIS A 227 24.66 18.10 -1.52
C HIS A 227 24.66 18.76 -2.90
N ARG A 228 24.62 17.98 -4.00
CA ARG A 228 24.52 18.50 -5.37
C ARG A 228 23.24 19.31 -5.61
N ALA A 229 22.17 19.01 -4.88
CA ALA A 229 20.91 19.76 -4.92
C ALA A 229 20.92 21.02 -4.05
N GLY A 230 22.02 21.28 -3.32
CA GLY A 230 22.17 22.41 -2.39
C GLY A 230 21.31 22.26 -1.14
N LEU A 231 21.08 21.02 -0.67
CA LEU A 231 20.19 20.71 0.44
C LEU A 231 20.98 20.28 1.67
N GLU A 232 20.75 20.99 2.77
CA GLU A 232 21.29 20.62 4.08
C GLU A 232 20.55 19.41 4.65
N ALA A 233 21.31 18.41 5.08
CA ALA A 233 20.76 17.16 5.59
C ALA A 233 21.59 16.59 6.74
N GLU A 234 20.91 16.22 7.81
CA GLU A 234 21.52 15.54 8.96
C GLU A 234 21.23 14.05 8.87
N PHE A 235 22.26 13.24 8.62
CA PHE A 235 22.13 11.80 8.52
C PHE A 235 22.16 11.14 9.90
N THR A 236 21.20 10.26 10.16
CA THR A 236 21.15 9.47 11.38
C THR A 236 21.60 8.04 11.07
N ALA A 237 22.39 7.41 11.96
CA ALA A 237 22.56 5.97 11.92
C ALA A 237 21.18 5.30 11.98
N ALA A 238 20.95 4.27 11.16
CA ALA A 238 19.63 3.67 10.96
C ALA A 238 18.98 3.29 12.31
N ALA A 239 17.96 4.03 12.73
CA ALA A 239 17.15 3.65 13.87
C ALA A 239 16.26 2.47 13.48
N ALA A 240 16.31 1.39 14.27
CA ALA A 240 15.36 0.30 14.19
C ALA A 240 13.92 0.84 14.28
N HIS A 241 13.00 0.22 13.55
CA HIS A 241 11.58 0.56 13.60
C HIS A 241 11.07 0.70 15.05
N PRO A 242 10.17 1.65 15.35
CA PRO A 242 9.39 1.55 16.57
C PRO A 242 8.55 0.28 16.47
N THR A 243 8.98 -0.75 17.21
CA THR A 243 8.19 -1.94 17.52
C THR A 243 6.93 -1.51 18.28
N GLU A 244 5.87 -2.31 18.11
CA GLU A 244 4.54 -2.15 18.71
C GLU A 244 4.54 -1.67 20.18
N PRO A 245 3.45 -1.03 20.65
CA PRO A 245 3.30 -0.71 22.06
C PRO A 245 3.39 -2.01 22.88
N THR A 246 4.37 -2.08 23.76
CA THR A 246 4.50 -3.12 24.76
C THR A 246 3.17 -3.26 25.51
N ALA A 247 2.67 -4.50 25.57
CA ALA A 247 1.47 -4.86 26.31
C ALA A 247 1.53 -4.30 27.75
N PRO A 248 0.43 -3.77 28.30
CA PRO A 248 0.41 -3.27 29.66
C PRO A 248 0.71 -4.40 30.65
N THR A 249 1.74 -4.17 31.47
CA THR A 249 2.08 -4.99 32.63
C THR A 249 0.90 -5.04 33.59
N GLU A 250 0.53 -6.24 34.03
CA GLU A 250 -0.57 -6.48 34.97
C GLU A 250 -0.40 -5.64 36.26
N PRO A 251 -1.47 -5.00 36.77
CA PRO A 251 -1.41 -4.27 38.02
C PRO A 251 -1.43 -5.26 39.20
N THR A 252 -0.42 -5.10 40.06
CA THR A 252 -0.27 -5.79 41.34
C THR A 252 -1.39 -5.37 42.29
N GLU A 253 -2.08 -6.34 42.90
CA GLU A 253 -3.14 -6.12 43.90
C GLU A 253 -2.67 -5.33 45.12
N PRO A 254 -3.54 -4.50 45.71
CA PRO A 254 -3.50 -4.22 47.14
C PRO A 254 -4.76 -4.73 47.85
N THR A 255 -4.52 -5.72 48.70
CA THR A 255 -5.10 -6.07 50.00
C THR A 255 -6.46 -5.47 50.44
N ASP A 256 -7.37 -6.40 50.78
CA ASP A 256 -8.61 -6.25 51.56
C ASP A 256 -8.55 -5.32 52.77
N LEU A 257 -9.63 -4.55 52.98
CA LEU A 257 -10.24 -4.38 54.31
C LEU A 257 -11.67 -3.79 54.24
N ALA A 258 -12.64 -4.67 54.52
CA ALA A 258 -13.88 -4.49 55.32
C ALA A 258 -14.99 -3.46 54.95
N THR A 259 -16.12 -4.02 54.51
CA THR A 259 -17.57 -3.74 54.76
C THR A 259 -17.83 -3.06 56.13
N PRO A 260 -18.86 -2.18 56.35
CA PRO A 260 -20.26 -2.60 56.14
C PRO A 260 -21.42 -1.60 55.91
N THR A 261 -22.54 -2.22 55.49
CA THR A 261 -23.98 -1.95 55.78
C THR A 261 -24.79 -0.98 54.91
N ALA A 262 -25.84 -1.53 54.28
CA ALA A 262 -27.04 -0.84 53.79
C ALA A 262 -28.08 -0.65 54.92
N PRO A 263 -29.18 0.10 54.69
CA PRO A 263 -30.40 -0.60 54.28
C PRO A 263 -31.25 0.12 53.21
N ALA A 264 -32.32 -0.59 52.83
CA ALA A 264 -33.13 -0.53 51.63
C ALA A 264 -34.36 0.39 51.65
N GLU A 265 -34.93 0.63 50.45
CA GLU A 265 -36.35 0.79 50.04
C GLU A 265 -36.33 1.34 48.59
N SER A 266 -37.27 1.18 47.64
CA SER A 266 -38.35 0.26 47.29
C SER A 266 -38.98 0.80 45.98
N ALA A 267 -39.44 -0.10 45.09
CA ALA A 267 -40.45 0.10 44.02
C ALA A 267 -40.11 0.82 42.69
N ALA A 268 -40.41 0.12 41.59
CA ALA A 268 -40.36 0.51 40.17
C ALA A 268 -41.74 1.06 39.68
N PRO A 269 -42.06 1.24 38.37
CA PRO A 269 -41.24 1.35 37.15
C PRO A 269 -41.63 2.53 36.20
N ALA A 270 -40.89 2.63 35.09
CA ALA A 270 -41.31 3.07 33.75
C ALA A 270 -41.11 4.54 33.28
N GLU A 271 -40.72 4.59 32.00
CA GLU A 271 -40.85 5.64 30.99
C GLU A 271 -39.72 6.67 30.81
N SER A 272 -38.87 6.31 29.84
CA SER A 272 -38.23 7.14 28.81
C SER A 272 -38.61 8.62 28.73
N ALA A 273 -37.62 9.48 28.98
CA ALA A 273 -37.20 10.55 28.07
C ALA A 273 -35.95 11.25 28.61
N GLY A 274 -34.99 11.52 27.73
CA GLY A 274 -34.17 12.73 27.83
C GLY A 274 -32.73 12.59 28.32
N SER A 275 -31.83 12.77 27.34
CA SER A 275 -30.61 13.58 27.45
C SER A 275 -29.34 12.98 28.08
N GLY A 276 -28.23 13.26 27.39
CA GLY A 276 -27.02 13.75 28.04
C GLY A 276 -25.91 12.73 28.23
N GLY A 277 -24.88 12.88 27.40
CA GLY A 277 -23.56 13.11 27.99
C GLY A 277 -22.47 12.09 27.72
N SER A 278 -21.35 12.66 27.28
CA SER A 278 -19.98 12.17 27.38
C SER A 278 -19.58 11.14 26.32
N GLY A 279 -18.76 11.51 25.33
CA GLY A 279 -17.46 12.13 25.59
C GLY A 279 -16.51 11.04 26.05
N GLY A 280 -16.09 10.23 25.09
CA GLY A 280 -15.03 9.23 25.24
C GLY A 280 -13.99 9.51 24.17
N THR A 281 -13.17 10.53 24.38
CA THR A 281 -11.90 10.73 23.67
C THR A 281 -10.95 9.61 24.07
N GLY A 282 -11.15 8.43 23.50
CA GLY A 282 -10.20 7.34 23.54
C GLY A 282 -9.22 7.52 22.39
N GLY A 283 -8.07 8.11 22.68
CA GLY A 283 -6.92 8.06 21.78
C GLY A 283 -6.50 6.61 21.59
N THR A 284 -6.93 6.01 20.48
CA THR A 284 -6.44 4.70 20.05
C THR A 284 -5.13 4.92 19.30
N GLY A 285 -4.05 4.32 19.81
CA GLY A 285 -2.76 4.23 19.14
C GLY A 285 -2.94 3.83 17.68
N GLY A 286 -2.27 4.57 16.80
CA GLY A 286 -2.36 4.37 15.35
C GLY A 286 -1.92 2.95 15.00
N THR A 287 -2.87 2.12 14.58
CA THR A 287 -2.54 0.96 13.76
C THR A 287 -2.13 1.48 12.40
N ALA A 288 -1.05 0.95 11.83
CA ALA A 288 -0.65 1.27 10.46
C ALA A 288 -1.82 0.95 9.52
N GLY A 289 -2.51 1.97 9.01
CA GLY A 289 -3.74 1.79 8.25
C GLY A 289 -4.39 3.12 7.88
N GLY A 290 -5.14 3.12 6.77
CA GLY A 290 -5.84 4.31 6.28
C GLY A 290 -7.01 4.75 7.17
N PRO A 291 -7.65 5.88 6.83
CA PRO A 291 -8.81 6.37 7.57
C PRO A 291 -9.93 5.33 7.58
N PRO A 292 -10.47 4.95 8.76
CA PRO A 292 -11.56 3.99 8.82
C PRO A 292 -12.81 4.56 8.13
N PRO A 293 -13.71 3.71 7.63
CA PRO A 293 -14.96 4.18 7.04
C PRO A 293 -15.85 4.84 8.08
N GLY A 294 -16.50 5.94 7.72
CA GLY A 294 -17.42 6.68 8.58
C GLY A 294 -17.26 8.20 8.49
N LEU A 295 -17.79 8.89 9.50
CA LEU A 295 -17.65 10.33 9.70
C LEU A 295 -16.42 10.63 10.55
N LEU A 296 -15.61 11.57 10.09
CA LEU A 296 -14.41 12.03 10.79
C LEU A 296 -14.56 13.55 11.04
N PRO A 297 -14.61 14.00 12.29
CA PRO A 297 -14.73 15.43 12.58
C PRO A 297 -13.46 16.18 12.17
N ALA A 298 -13.63 17.37 11.60
CA ALA A 298 -12.54 18.29 11.29
C ALA A 298 -12.49 19.45 12.31
N PRO A 299 -11.31 20.04 12.58
CA PRO A 299 -11.16 21.15 13.51
C PRO A 299 -11.96 22.42 13.14
N ASP A 300 -12.28 22.60 11.87
CA ASP A 300 -13.04 23.74 11.36
C ASP A 300 -14.58 23.58 11.50
N GLY A 301 -15.02 22.51 12.15
CA GLY A 301 -16.45 22.19 12.34
C GLY A 301 -17.11 21.51 11.15
N THR A 302 -16.36 21.25 10.06
CA THR A 302 -16.82 20.37 8.98
C THR A 302 -16.64 18.90 9.36
N VAL A 303 -17.21 18.02 8.54
CA VAL A 303 -17.09 16.57 8.67
C VAL A 303 -16.49 16.03 7.37
N VAL A 304 -15.50 15.16 7.53
CA VAL A 304 -14.88 14.40 6.46
C VAL A 304 -15.53 13.03 6.39
N LEU A 305 -15.95 12.59 5.21
CA LEU A 305 -16.48 11.24 5.02
C LEU A 305 -15.38 10.35 4.49
N SER A 306 -15.17 9.19 5.11
CA SER A 306 -14.33 8.12 4.59
C SER A 306 -15.22 6.97 4.16
N VAL A 307 -15.21 6.61 2.89
CA VAL A 307 -16.06 5.55 2.33
C VAL A 307 -15.26 4.64 1.42
N PHE A 308 -15.67 3.37 1.32
CA PHE A 308 -14.96 2.39 0.50
C PHE A 308 -15.91 1.77 -0.52
N PRO A 309 -15.54 1.74 -1.80
CA PRO A 309 -16.21 0.90 -2.77
C PRO A 309 -15.91 -0.58 -2.51
N ARG A 310 -16.90 -1.43 -2.75
CA ARG A 310 -16.74 -2.88 -2.61
C ARG A 310 -15.69 -3.37 -3.59
N LEU A 311 -14.67 -4.08 -3.08
CA LEU A 311 -13.54 -4.60 -3.87
C LEU A 311 -12.76 -3.53 -4.67
N GLY A 312 -12.88 -2.25 -4.32
CA GLY A 312 -12.19 -1.17 -5.03
C GLY A 312 -12.80 -0.76 -6.37
N ARG A 313 -14.01 -1.23 -6.73
CA ARG A 313 -14.66 -0.94 -8.02
C ARG A 313 -15.96 -0.19 -7.82
N LEU A 314 -16.18 0.85 -8.62
CA LEU A 314 -17.36 1.71 -8.59
C LEU A 314 -18.03 1.71 -9.95
N SER A 315 -19.36 1.75 -9.97
CA SER A 315 -20.06 2.22 -11.17
C SER A 315 -19.92 3.73 -11.33
N VAL A 316 -20.11 4.24 -12.55
CA VAL A 316 -20.17 5.68 -12.82
C VAL A 316 -21.21 6.38 -11.93
N ALA A 317 -22.36 5.76 -11.66
CA ALA A 317 -23.38 6.32 -10.77
C ALA A 317 -22.88 6.47 -9.32
N GLN A 318 -22.19 5.45 -8.79
CA GLN A 318 -21.57 5.54 -7.46
C GLN A 318 -20.49 6.62 -7.42
N TRP A 319 -19.67 6.72 -8.46
CA TRP A 319 -18.65 7.75 -8.56
C TRP A 319 -19.24 9.16 -8.56
N ARG A 320 -20.27 9.41 -9.38
CA ARG A 320 -21.00 10.69 -9.42
C ARG A 320 -21.67 11.01 -8.07
N ALA A 321 -22.12 10.00 -7.32
CA ALA A 321 -22.71 10.18 -5.99
C ALA A 321 -21.74 10.72 -4.92
N LEU A 322 -20.43 10.70 -5.16
CA LEU A 322 -19.42 11.28 -4.27
C LEU A 322 -19.31 12.81 -4.41
N LEU A 323 -19.65 13.36 -5.58
CA LEU A 323 -19.36 14.76 -5.93
C LEU A 323 -20.19 15.80 -5.17
N PRO A 324 -21.51 15.62 -4.92
CA PRO A 324 -22.27 16.65 -4.22
C PRO A 324 -21.65 16.94 -2.84
N GLY A 325 -21.53 18.20 -2.42
CA GLY A 325 -21.04 18.53 -1.08
C GLY A 325 -19.59 18.11 -0.76
N SER A 326 -18.77 17.74 -1.74
CA SER A 326 -17.36 17.34 -1.55
C SER A 326 -16.37 18.51 -1.44
N GLY A 327 -16.87 19.75 -1.37
CA GLY A 327 -16.04 20.95 -1.49
C GLY A 327 -15.28 21.07 -2.82
N GLY A 328 -15.63 20.25 -3.83
CA GLY A 328 -14.92 20.20 -5.10
C GLY A 328 -13.64 19.36 -5.08
N GLU A 329 -13.42 18.54 -4.05
CA GLU A 329 -12.24 17.67 -3.92
C GLU A 329 -12.66 16.22 -3.58
N LEU A 330 -11.91 15.24 -4.10
CA LEU A 330 -11.95 13.85 -3.65
C LEU A 330 -10.51 13.37 -3.41
N ARG A 331 -10.31 12.54 -2.39
CA ARG A 331 -9.00 11.95 -2.08
C ARG A 331 -9.05 10.43 -2.12
N LEU A 332 -8.39 9.85 -3.11
CA LEU A 332 -8.25 8.41 -3.28
C LEU A 332 -7.15 7.89 -2.35
N THR A 333 -7.43 6.79 -1.67
CA THR A 333 -6.48 6.20 -0.71
C THR A 333 -5.79 4.96 -1.29
N PRO A 334 -4.56 4.63 -0.86
CA PRO A 334 -3.87 3.40 -1.26
C PRO A 334 -4.56 2.12 -0.74
N TRP A 335 -5.51 2.26 0.18
CA TRP A 335 -6.37 1.16 0.65
C TRP A 335 -7.67 1.05 -0.16
N ARG A 336 -7.74 1.70 -1.33
CA ARG A 336 -8.90 1.73 -2.23
C ARG A 336 -10.14 2.39 -1.65
N GLY A 337 -9.97 3.21 -0.62
CA GLY A 337 -11.01 4.07 -0.07
C GLY A 337 -11.03 5.44 -0.75
N ILE A 338 -12.03 6.22 -0.37
CA ILE A 338 -12.23 7.60 -0.83
C ILE A 338 -12.54 8.45 0.39
N VAL A 339 -11.78 9.52 0.54
CA VAL A 339 -12.04 10.59 1.49
C VAL A 339 -12.75 11.72 0.73
N VAL A 340 -13.88 12.16 1.28
CA VAL A 340 -14.72 13.26 0.77
C VAL A 340 -14.64 14.40 1.79
N PRO A 341 -13.85 15.45 1.53
CA PRO A 341 -13.67 16.56 2.46
C PRO A 341 -14.88 17.51 2.52
N GLY A 342 -14.94 18.32 3.59
CA GLY A 342 -15.72 19.56 3.61
C GLY A 342 -17.24 19.40 3.69
N CYS A 343 -17.76 18.28 4.20
CA CYS A 343 -19.20 18.13 4.39
C CYS A 343 -19.66 18.96 5.60
N ALA A 344 -20.73 19.73 5.45
CA ALA A 344 -21.31 20.45 6.58
C ALA A 344 -21.86 19.46 7.62
N ALA A 345 -21.55 19.68 8.91
CA ALA A 345 -21.93 18.78 9.99
C ALA A 345 -23.44 18.46 10.02
N ALA A 346 -24.28 19.45 9.74
CA ALA A 346 -25.74 19.31 9.74
C ALA A 346 -26.30 18.27 8.74
N VAL A 347 -25.56 17.94 7.68
CA VAL A 347 -26.00 17.00 6.63
C VAL A 347 -25.11 15.77 6.52
N ALA A 348 -24.06 15.66 7.33
CA ALA A 348 -23.05 14.61 7.21
C ALA A 348 -23.63 13.20 7.40
N ASP A 349 -24.47 13.00 8.43
CA ASP A 349 -25.14 11.72 8.69
C ASP A 349 -26.04 11.27 7.54
N GLU A 350 -26.86 12.19 7.01
CA GLU A 350 -27.74 11.86 5.89
C GLU A 350 -26.92 11.57 4.63
N ARG A 351 -25.82 12.29 4.43
CA ARG A 351 -24.94 12.01 3.31
C ARG A 351 -24.27 10.65 3.43
N LEU A 352 -23.79 10.27 4.62
CA LEU A 352 -23.21 8.95 4.82
C LEU A 352 -24.23 7.84 4.55
N ARG A 353 -25.48 8.00 5.02
CA ARG A 353 -26.59 7.07 4.71
C ARG A 353 -26.92 6.99 3.22
N ALA A 354 -26.89 8.11 2.50
CA ALA A 354 -27.08 8.12 1.05
C ALA A 354 -25.97 7.33 0.32
N LEU A 355 -24.71 7.47 0.74
CA LEU A 355 -23.60 6.70 0.18
C LEU A 355 -23.72 5.21 0.54
N GLU A 356 -24.13 4.88 1.76
CA GLU A 356 -24.39 3.49 2.15
C GLU A 356 -25.49 2.84 1.28
N ARG A 357 -26.59 3.56 1.04
CA ARG A 357 -27.66 3.11 0.10
C ARG A 357 -27.16 2.96 -1.34
N ALA A 358 -26.21 3.79 -1.76
CA ALA A 358 -25.54 3.64 -3.05
C ALA A 358 -24.55 2.46 -3.10
N GLY A 359 -24.35 1.74 -1.99
CA GLY A 359 -23.57 0.51 -1.91
C GLY A 359 -22.14 0.69 -1.39
N PHE A 360 -21.77 1.89 -0.93
CA PHE A 360 -20.48 2.13 -0.28
C PHE A 360 -20.42 1.45 1.10
N VAL A 361 -19.21 1.08 1.49
CA VAL A 361 -18.88 0.64 2.84
C VAL A 361 -18.61 1.88 3.69
N THR A 362 -19.45 2.07 4.71
CA THR A 362 -19.46 3.25 5.59
C THR A 362 -19.17 2.92 7.05
N ARG A 363 -18.97 1.64 7.37
CA ARG A 363 -18.72 1.15 8.73
C ARG A 363 -17.58 0.14 8.78
N ALA A 364 -16.80 0.16 9.86
CA ALA A 364 -15.62 -0.69 10.02
C ALA A 364 -15.96 -2.16 10.31
N ASP A 365 -17.16 -2.43 10.84
CA ASP A 365 -17.67 -3.77 11.11
C ASP A 365 -18.24 -4.48 9.86
N SER A 366 -18.33 -3.78 8.73
CA SER A 366 -18.84 -4.35 7.48
C SER A 366 -17.95 -5.50 6.99
N PRO A 367 -18.49 -6.63 6.52
CA PRO A 367 -17.69 -7.73 5.95
C PRO A 367 -16.89 -7.33 4.71
N TRP A 368 -17.23 -6.19 4.09
CA TRP A 368 -16.53 -5.65 2.93
C TRP A 368 -15.30 -4.82 3.30
N TYR A 369 -15.20 -4.30 4.53
CA TYR A 369 -14.10 -3.42 4.92
C TYR A 369 -12.78 -4.19 5.06
N GLY A 370 -11.80 -3.96 4.19
CA GLY A 370 -10.56 -4.75 4.13
C GLY A 370 -10.67 -6.01 3.27
N LEU A 371 -11.79 -6.22 2.58
CA LEU A 371 -11.94 -7.26 1.55
C LEU A 371 -11.53 -6.69 0.19
N GLY A 372 -10.58 -7.34 -0.48
CA GLY A 372 -10.15 -6.99 -1.83
C GLY A 372 -10.09 -8.18 -2.75
N ALA A 373 -10.00 -7.92 -4.05
CA ALA A 373 -9.77 -8.92 -5.07
C ALA A 373 -8.98 -8.33 -6.24
N CYS A 374 -8.20 -9.17 -6.92
CA CYS A 374 -7.64 -8.80 -8.22
C CYS A 374 -8.74 -8.70 -9.29
N THR A 375 -8.39 -8.38 -10.54
CA THR A 375 -9.36 -8.26 -11.64
C THR A 375 -10.24 -9.50 -11.79
N GLY A 376 -9.64 -10.69 -11.65
CA GLY A 376 -10.35 -11.95 -11.84
C GLY A 376 -10.74 -12.22 -13.30
N ALA A 377 -11.34 -13.38 -13.55
CA ALA A 377 -12.10 -13.61 -14.75
C ALA A 377 -13.42 -12.81 -14.69
N PRO A 378 -14.04 -12.44 -15.82
CA PRO A 378 -13.54 -12.60 -17.18
C PRO A 378 -12.46 -11.57 -17.57
N GLY A 379 -12.21 -10.53 -16.77
CA GLY A 379 -11.32 -9.41 -17.16
C GLY A 379 -9.81 -9.71 -17.20
N CYS A 380 -9.40 -10.93 -16.88
CA CYS A 380 -7.99 -11.34 -16.88
C CYS A 380 -7.87 -12.79 -17.34
N ALA A 381 -7.30 -13.00 -18.53
CA ALA A 381 -7.03 -14.32 -19.12
C ALA A 381 -6.16 -15.25 -18.24
N LYS A 382 -5.41 -14.68 -17.29
CA LYS A 382 -4.56 -15.44 -16.36
C LYS A 382 -5.31 -15.90 -15.12
N SER A 383 -6.52 -15.39 -14.91
CA SER A 383 -7.32 -15.72 -13.74
C SER A 383 -7.98 -17.08 -13.93
N ARG A 384 -8.02 -17.86 -12.86
CA ARG A 384 -8.66 -19.16 -12.81
C ARG A 384 -10.12 -19.10 -12.38
N SER A 385 -10.51 -18.06 -11.63
CA SER A 385 -11.90 -17.85 -11.23
C SER A 385 -12.34 -16.39 -11.42
N ASP A 386 -13.66 -16.18 -11.40
CA ASP A 386 -14.27 -14.87 -11.14
C ASP A 386 -14.21 -14.57 -9.64
N VAL A 387 -12.99 -14.26 -9.18
CA VAL A 387 -12.73 -14.00 -7.76
C VAL A 387 -13.51 -12.81 -7.20
N ARG A 388 -13.99 -11.90 -8.04
CA ARG A 388 -14.80 -10.76 -7.59
C ARG A 388 -16.24 -11.18 -7.31
N SER A 389 -16.82 -12.00 -8.18
CA SER A 389 -18.13 -12.59 -7.94
C SER A 389 -18.10 -13.49 -6.71
N ASP A 390 -17.08 -14.34 -6.59
CA ASP A 390 -16.93 -15.27 -5.47
C ASP A 390 -16.71 -14.54 -4.12
N ALA A 391 -15.81 -13.54 -4.07
CA ALA A 391 -15.63 -12.71 -2.88
C ALA A 391 -16.91 -11.96 -2.49
N SER A 392 -17.68 -11.51 -3.49
CA SER A 392 -18.96 -10.83 -3.27
C SER A 392 -20.02 -11.76 -2.70
N ALA A 393 -20.06 -13.02 -3.16
CA ALA A 393 -20.96 -14.04 -2.64
C ALA A 393 -20.63 -14.36 -1.18
N ALA A 394 -19.34 -14.56 -0.86
CA ALA A 394 -18.89 -14.77 0.52
C ALA A 394 -19.31 -13.60 1.44
N ALA A 395 -19.02 -12.37 1.03
CA ALA A 395 -19.34 -11.17 1.82
C ALA A 395 -20.84 -11.00 2.06
N ARG A 396 -21.70 -11.34 1.09
CA ARG A 396 -23.16 -11.33 1.25
C ARG A 396 -23.66 -12.40 2.20
N ALA A 397 -22.97 -13.53 2.29
CA ALA A 397 -23.24 -14.59 3.25
C ALA A 397 -22.67 -14.28 4.66
N GLY A 398 -22.04 -13.13 4.87
CA GLY A 398 -21.42 -12.75 6.14
C GLY A 398 -20.02 -13.33 6.37
N ALA A 399 -19.45 -14.02 5.37
CA ALA A 399 -18.10 -14.56 5.40
C ALA A 399 -17.13 -13.69 4.60
N ARG A 400 -15.82 -13.79 4.86
CA ARG A 400 -14.77 -13.10 4.07
C ARG A 400 -13.88 -14.05 3.29
N VAL A 401 -13.89 -15.31 3.69
CA VAL A 401 -13.16 -16.43 3.11
C VAL A 401 -14.18 -17.55 2.83
N PRO A 402 -13.87 -18.50 1.93
CA PRO A 402 -14.77 -19.64 1.64
C PRO A 402 -15.00 -20.54 2.85
N ASP A 403 -13.95 -20.78 3.64
CA ASP A 403 -13.91 -21.73 4.75
C ASP A 403 -13.62 -21.02 6.09
N ALA A 404 -12.86 -21.63 6.99
CA ALA A 404 -12.42 -21.01 8.23
C ALA A 404 -11.22 -20.06 7.99
N LEU A 405 -11.19 -18.96 8.74
CA LEU A 405 -10.01 -18.08 8.80
C LEU A 405 -8.81 -18.85 9.39
N PRO A 406 -7.60 -18.66 8.83
CA PRO A 406 -6.39 -19.20 9.44
C PRO A 406 -6.13 -18.55 10.80
N ALA A 407 -5.50 -19.29 11.71
CA ALA A 407 -5.07 -18.76 13.01
C ALA A 407 -4.21 -17.50 12.82
N GLY A 408 -4.49 -16.44 13.59
CA GLY A 408 -3.83 -15.14 13.44
C GLY A 408 -4.28 -14.32 12.23
N GLY A 409 -5.29 -14.77 11.47
CA GLY A 409 -5.88 -14.01 10.36
C GLY A 409 -6.95 -13.00 10.77
N HIS A 410 -7.39 -13.01 12.03
CA HIS A 410 -8.42 -12.10 12.52
C HIS A 410 -7.95 -10.64 12.47
N GLY A 411 -8.81 -9.75 11.97
CA GLY A 411 -8.51 -8.33 11.84
C GLY A 411 -7.62 -7.96 10.64
N LEU A 412 -7.06 -8.94 9.92
CA LEU A 412 -6.25 -8.67 8.74
C LEU A 412 -7.11 -8.43 7.49
N PRO A 413 -6.60 -7.68 6.50
CA PRO A 413 -7.19 -7.62 5.18
C PRO A 413 -7.28 -9.02 4.55
N VAL A 414 -8.36 -9.28 3.81
CA VAL A 414 -8.55 -10.51 3.04
C VAL A 414 -8.49 -10.19 1.56
N TYR A 415 -7.69 -10.92 0.79
CA TYR A 415 -7.48 -10.66 -0.62
C TYR A 415 -7.71 -11.90 -1.49
N TRP A 416 -8.63 -11.79 -2.45
CA TRP A 416 -8.96 -12.86 -3.38
C TRP A 416 -8.14 -12.76 -4.67
N SER A 417 -7.32 -13.77 -4.89
CA SER A 417 -6.33 -13.85 -5.96
C SER A 417 -6.73 -14.89 -7.00
N GLY A 418 -6.91 -14.46 -8.25
CA GLY A 418 -7.29 -15.35 -9.35
C GLY A 418 -6.15 -16.22 -9.89
N CYS A 419 -4.90 -15.87 -9.56
CA CYS A 419 -3.72 -16.64 -9.91
C CYS A 419 -2.54 -16.28 -9.00
N ALA A 420 -1.43 -17.02 -9.12
CA ALA A 420 -0.24 -16.86 -8.29
C ALA A 420 0.41 -15.46 -8.34
N ARG A 421 0.07 -14.62 -9.32
CA ARG A 421 0.58 -13.24 -9.41
C ARG A 421 0.04 -12.30 -8.34
N ARG A 422 -1.14 -12.62 -7.75
CA ARG A 422 -1.74 -11.85 -6.64
C ARG A 422 -1.79 -10.34 -6.90
N CYS A 423 -2.08 -9.97 -8.14
CA CYS A 423 -1.99 -8.58 -8.60
C CYS A 423 -2.78 -7.65 -7.67
N GLY A 424 -2.10 -6.67 -7.08
CA GLY A 424 -2.72 -5.65 -6.23
C GLY A 424 -3.01 -6.09 -4.79
N HIS A 425 -2.44 -7.20 -4.30
CA HIS A 425 -2.57 -7.54 -2.87
C HIS A 425 -2.15 -6.35 -1.96
N PRO A 426 -2.72 -6.24 -0.75
CA PRO A 426 -2.34 -5.19 0.19
C PRO A 426 -0.87 -5.32 0.63
N HIS A 427 -0.29 -4.21 1.08
CA HIS A 427 0.99 -4.20 1.79
C HIS A 427 0.79 -4.69 3.24
N GLY A 428 1.87 -5.13 3.89
CA GLY A 428 1.81 -5.70 5.24
C GLY A 428 1.31 -7.14 5.23
N ASP A 429 0.79 -7.60 6.37
CA ASP A 429 0.25 -8.95 6.54
C ASP A 429 -1.20 -9.04 6.04
N TRP A 430 -1.59 -10.14 5.40
CA TRP A 430 -2.95 -10.34 4.89
C TRP A 430 -3.33 -11.82 4.77
N VAL A 431 -4.63 -12.09 4.64
CA VAL A 431 -5.16 -13.42 4.32
C VAL A 431 -5.33 -13.53 2.80
N ASP A 432 -4.62 -14.45 2.15
CA ASP A 432 -4.68 -14.71 0.71
C ASP A 432 -5.67 -15.85 0.43
N VAL A 433 -6.69 -15.57 -0.38
CA VAL A 433 -7.64 -16.55 -0.89
C VAL A 433 -7.33 -16.77 -2.38
N LEU A 434 -6.57 -17.82 -2.67
CA LEU A 434 -6.01 -18.08 -3.98
C LEU A 434 -6.80 -19.16 -4.74
N ALA A 435 -7.27 -18.82 -5.94
CA ALA A 435 -7.88 -19.78 -6.85
C ALA A 435 -6.86 -20.86 -7.27
N ALA A 436 -7.23 -22.14 -7.16
CA ALA A 436 -6.40 -23.31 -7.48
C ALA A 436 -7.15 -24.30 -8.38
N ASP A 437 -6.40 -25.07 -9.19
CA ASP A 437 -6.95 -26.24 -9.88
C ASP A 437 -6.96 -27.38 -8.85
N ASP A 438 -8.13 -27.90 -8.50
CA ASP A 438 -8.35 -29.05 -7.61
C ASP A 438 -7.56 -29.03 -6.29
N ALA A 439 -8.08 -28.36 -5.26
CA ALA A 439 -7.59 -28.52 -3.89
C ALA A 439 -8.75 -28.77 -2.92
N PRO A 440 -8.63 -29.75 -1.99
CA PRO A 440 -9.47 -29.79 -0.81
C PRO A 440 -9.25 -28.52 0.03
N ALA A 441 -10.28 -28.13 0.77
CA ALA A 441 -10.21 -27.01 1.69
C ALA A 441 -9.03 -27.18 2.67
N GLN A 442 -8.23 -26.12 2.80
CA GLN A 442 -7.16 -25.91 3.79
C GLN A 442 -5.79 -26.57 3.52
N GLU A 443 -4.83 -25.73 3.10
CA GLU A 443 -3.39 -25.96 3.33
C GLU A 443 -2.81 -24.72 4.04
N THR A 444 -2.34 -24.89 5.28
CA THR A 444 -1.50 -23.90 5.95
C THR A 444 -0.11 -23.96 5.30
N LEU A 445 0.15 -23.12 4.31
CA LEU A 445 1.48 -22.96 3.74
C LEU A 445 2.26 -21.92 4.54
N GLU A 446 3.22 -22.36 5.35
CA GLU A 446 4.28 -21.49 5.86
C GLU A 446 5.09 -20.93 4.69
N ALA A 447 5.49 -19.66 4.82
CA ALA A 447 6.01 -18.86 3.71
C ALA A 447 7.23 -19.50 3.03
N GLN A 448 7.06 -19.99 1.80
CA GLN A 448 8.15 -19.96 0.82
C GLN A 448 8.11 -18.61 0.11
N GLU A 449 9.30 -18.01 0.00
CA GLU A 449 9.57 -16.73 -0.65
C GLU A 449 8.74 -16.58 -1.93
N ALA A 450 8.12 -15.41 -2.11
CA ALA A 450 7.54 -15.01 -3.37
C ALA A 450 8.66 -14.83 -4.40
N GLN A 451 9.14 -15.93 -4.99
CA GLN A 451 9.98 -15.90 -6.16
C GLN A 451 9.10 -15.49 -7.33
N ASP A 452 9.35 -14.30 -7.86
CA ASP A 452 8.82 -13.83 -9.15
C ASP A 452 9.10 -14.90 -10.21
N GLY A 453 8.09 -15.72 -10.53
CA GLY A 453 8.18 -16.68 -11.62
C GLY A 453 8.46 -15.95 -12.93
N ALA A 454 9.55 -16.34 -13.60
CA ALA A 454 9.94 -15.86 -14.91
C ALA A 454 8.76 -15.96 -15.91
N PRO A 455 8.60 -15.00 -16.84
CA PRO A 455 7.60 -15.13 -17.89
C PRO A 455 8.04 -16.25 -18.85
N GLY A 456 7.25 -17.30 -18.95
CA GLY A 456 7.36 -18.25 -20.06
C GLY A 456 7.12 -17.53 -21.39
N ASP A 457 8.07 -17.70 -22.32
CA ASP A 457 7.95 -17.32 -23.73
C ASP A 457 6.70 -17.98 -24.31
N ASN A 458 5.77 -17.19 -24.85
CA ASN A 458 4.60 -17.72 -25.55
C ASN A 458 4.56 -17.12 -26.96
N ARG A 459 5.58 -17.45 -27.76
CA ARG A 459 5.50 -17.40 -29.22
C ARG A 459 4.60 -18.52 -29.71
N GLY A 460 3.30 -18.23 -29.78
CA GLY A 460 2.30 -19.08 -30.42
C GLY A 460 1.15 -18.22 -30.90
N THR A 461 1.21 -17.79 -32.16
CA THR A 461 0.09 -17.13 -32.86
C THR A 461 -1.00 -18.17 -33.14
N PRO A 462 -2.26 -18.01 -32.67
CA PRO A 462 -3.37 -18.78 -33.20
C PRO A 462 -3.98 -18.05 -34.42
N PRO A 463 -4.53 -18.78 -35.41
CA PRO A 463 -5.13 -18.17 -36.58
C PRO A 463 -6.49 -17.53 -36.22
N HIS A 464 -6.78 -16.41 -36.87
CA HIS A 464 -8.04 -15.68 -36.77
C HIS A 464 -9.25 -16.57 -37.14
N GLY A 465 -10.17 -16.76 -36.19
CA GLY A 465 -11.52 -17.26 -36.41
C GLY A 465 -12.55 -16.19 -36.01
N ALA A 466 -13.54 -15.98 -36.88
CA ALA A 466 -14.62 -14.99 -36.73
C ALA A 466 -15.51 -15.22 -35.48
N PRO A 467 -16.23 -14.19 -34.98
CA PRO A 467 -16.90 -14.26 -33.69
C PRO A 467 -18.20 -15.08 -33.79
N GLY A 468 -18.26 -16.19 -33.06
CA GLY A 468 -19.48 -16.93 -32.78
C GLY A 468 -20.10 -16.46 -31.47
N THR A 469 -21.38 -16.10 -31.50
CA THR A 469 -22.20 -15.80 -30.32
C THR A 469 -22.42 -17.07 -29.50
N ALA A 470 -21.59 -17.30 -28.48
CA ALA A 470 -21.85 -18.28 -27.43
C ALA A 470 -21.99 -17.53 -26.10
N GLY A 471 -23.15 -17.63 -25.47
CA GLY A 471 -23.37 -17.11 -24.11
C GLY A 471 -22.43 -17.80 -23.10
N PRO A 472 -22.17 -17.16 -21.95
CA PRO A 472 -21.20 -17.68 -20.99
C PRO A 472 -21.66 -19.04 -20.44
N THR A 473 -20.86 -20.08 -20.71
CA THR A 473 -20.94 -21.38 -20.04
C THR A 473 -20.72 -21.17 -18.54
N PRO A 474 -21.51 -21.77 -17.65
CA PRO A 474 -21.28 -21.66 -16.21
C PRO A 474 -19.88 -22.20 -15.89
N ALA A 475 -19.02 -21.34 -15.32
CA ALA A 475 -17.66 -21.71 -14.92
C ALA A 475 -17.71 -22.90 -13.96
N ALA A 476 -16.87 -23.90 -14.18
CA ALA A 476 -16.65 -24.98 -13.22
C ALA A 476 -16.31 -24.36 -11.86
N ARG A 477 -16.89 -24.87 -10.77
CA ARG A 477 -16.60 -24.35 -9.42
C ARG A 477 -15.15 -24.66 -9.08
N HIS A 478 -14.27 -23.67 -9.20
CA HIS A 478 -12.87 -23.79 -8.82
C HIS A 478 -12.72 -23.74 -7.29
N GLY A 479 -11.78 -24.54 -6.76
CA GLY A 479 -11.42 -24.52 -5.34
C GLY A 479 -10.56 -23.31 -4.97
N TYR A 480 -10.54 -22.99 -3.67
CA TYR A 480 -9.76 -21.90 -3.11
C TYR A 480 -8.84 -22.41 -2.01
N ARG A 481 -7.60 -21.92 -1.98
CA ARG A 481 -6.68 -22.10 -0.85
C ARG A 481 -6.59 -20.80 -0.05
N THR A 482 -6.83 -20.89 1.25
CA THR A 482 -6.75 -19.75 2.17
C THR A 482 -5.49 -19.86 3.02
N ALA A 483 -4.64 -18.83 3.02
CA ALA A 483 -3.40 -18.82 3.80
C ALA A 483 -3.10 -17.44 4.39
N LEU A 484 -2.42 -17.41 5.55
CA LEU A 484 -1.86 -16.18 6.11
C LEU A 484 -0.56 -15.83 5.40
N ARG A 485 -0.43 -14.59 4.93
CA ARG A 485 0.79 -14.04 4.35
C ARG A 485 1.36 -12.99 5.28
N ARG A 486 2.63 -13.17 5.66
CA ARG A 486 3.38 -12.21 6.46
C ARG A 486 4.42 -11.51 5.61
N THR A 487 4.53 -10.21 5.80
CA THR A 487 5.64 -9.42 5.28
C THR A 487 6.91 -9.69 6.09
N ALA A 488 8.02 -9.98 5.40
CA ALA A 488 9.30 -10.17 6.07
C ALA A 488 9.76 -8.84 6.68
N VAL A 489 9.97 -8.82 8.00
CA VAL A 489 10.71 -7.74 8.67
C VAL A 489 12.17 -7.89 8.21
N PRO A 490 12.81 -6.87 7.61
CA PRO A 490 14.23 -6.95 7.32
C PRO A 490 14.98 -7.19 8.63
N ALA A 491 15.77 -8.27 8.69
CA ALA A 491 16.59 -8.56 9.87
C ALA A 491 17.51 -7.35 10.16
N PRO A 492 17.71 -6.98 11.43
CA PRO A 492 18.68 -5.96 11.77
C PRO A 492 20.05 -6.36 11.23
N ALA A 493 20.76 -5.40 10.63
CA ALA A 493 22.13 -5.62 10.19
C ALA A 493 22.97 -6.15 11.37
N PRO A 494 23.85 -7.15 11.16
CA PRO A 494 24.74 -7.59 12.22
C PRO A 494 25.52 -6.39 12.75
N ALA A 495 25.61 -6.28 14.07
CA ALA A 495 26.36 -5.21 14.71
C ALA A 495 27.78 -5.15 14.11
N PRO A 496 28.32 -3.94 13.83
CA PRO A 496 29.69 -3.82 13.38
C PRO A 496 30.59 -4.47 14.44
N VAL A 497 31.44 -5.40 14.01
CA VAL A 497 32.49 -5.98 14.85
C VAL A 497 33.48 -4.85 15.13
N THR A 498 33.27 -4.12 16.23
CA THR A 498 34.24 -3.14 16.74
C THR A 498 35.27 -3.89 17.55
N GLY A 499 36.27 -4.44 16.86
CA GLY A 499 37.53 -4.87 17.44
C GLY A 499 38.64 -4.46 16.47
N PRO A 500 39.80 -3.96 16.93
CA PRO A 500 40.89 -3.64 16.03
C PRO A 500 41.34 -4.92 15.33
N ASP A 501 41.32 -4.92 13.99
CA ASP A 501 42.05 -5.91 13.21
C ASP A 501 43.52 -5.85 13.65
N PRO A 502 44.15 -6.97 14.04
CA PRO A 502 45.57 -6.97 14.38
C PRO A 502 46.41 -6.67 13.14
N ASP A 503 47.32 -5.71 13.30
CA ASP A 503 48.28 -5.22 12.32
C ASP A 503 49.06 -6.38 11.64
N PRO A 504 48.99 -6.54 10.31
CA PRO A 504 49.61 -7.67 9.60
C PRO A 504 51.15 -7.64 9.55
N ASP A 505 51.82 -6.59 10.06
CA ASP A 505 53.28 -6.44 9.97
C ASP A 505 54.06 -6.68 11.28
N SER A 506 53.43 -7.20 12.34
CA SER A 506 54.13 -7.60 13.57
C SER A 506 54.50 -9.09 13.58
N LEU A 507 55.45 -9.49 12.73
CA LEU A 507 56.11 -10.81 12.80
C LEU A 507 57.61 -10.63 12.99
N VAL A 508 58.05 -10.61 14.25
CA VAL A 508 59.46 -10.84 14.63
C VAL A 508 59.51 -12.16 15.42
N PRO A 509 60.32 -13.15 15.02
CA PRO A 509 60.35 -14.44 15.70
C PRO A 509 61.34 -14.38 16.88
N LEU A 510 60.85 -14.59 18.10
CA LEU A 510 61.69 -14.92 19.24
C LEU A 510 61.36 -16.34 19.73
N VAL A 511 62.28 -17.25 19.38
CA VAL A 511 62.37 -18.62 19.88
C VAL A 511 62.97 -18.60 21.28
N SER A 512 62.28 -19.19 22.26
CA SER A 512 62.92 -20.03 23.28
C SER A 512 61.90 -20.97 23.95
N PRO A 513 62.25 -22.26 24.17
CA PRO A 513 61.35 -23.31 24.68
C PRO A 513 61.46 -23.46 26.21
N VAL A 514 60.56 -24.26 26.83
CA VAL A 514 60.70 -25.09 28.09
C VAL A 514 59.31 -25.30 28.78
N PRO A 515 58.96 -26.46 29.40
CA PRO A 515 58.91 -27.87 28.95
C PRO A 515 57.50 -28.51 29.25
N PRO A 516 57.24 -29.82 29.00
CA PRO A 516 55.88 -30.37 29.06
C PRO A 516 55.44 -30.90 30.43
N VAL A 517 54.17 -30.68 30.80
CA VAL A 517 53.49 -31.31 31.94
C VAL A 517 52.72 -32.56 31.46
N ARG A 518 52.99 -33.69 32.11
CA ARG A 518 52.40 -35.01 31.85
C ARG A 518 50.95 -35.09 32.34
N VAL A 519 50.07 -35.69 31.54
CA VAL A 519 48.74 -36.19 31.95
C VAL A 519 48.76 -37.72 31.86
N PRO A 520 48.36 -38.47 32.91
CA PRO A 520 48.27 -39.92 32.87
C PRO A 520 46.97 -40.39 32.18
N PRO A 521 46.96 -41.51 31.43
CA PRO A 521 45.74 -42.06 30.83
C PRO A 521 45.20 -43.29 31.59
N THR A 522 44.07 -43.82 31.09
CA THR A 522 43.41 -45.13 31.33
C THR A 522 42.21 -45.08 32.28
N ARG A 523 41.09 -45.81 32.08
CA ARG A 523 40.60 -46.77 31.06
C ARG A 523 39.10 -46.99 31.36
N ALA A 524 38.24 -47.05 30.35
CA ALA A 524 37.45 -48.22 29.90
C ALA A 524 36.19 -48.63 30.72
N SER A 525 35.04 -48.44 30.06
CA SER A 525 33.92 -49.39 29.80
C SER A 525 33.26 -50.22 30.92
N ALA A 526 31.95 -50.03 31.05
CA ALA A 526 30.89 -51.01 31.40
C ALA A 526 29.54 -50.28 31.14
N GLN A 527 28.50 -50.77 30.47
CA GLN A 527 28.04 -52.08 30.00
C GLN A 527 27.31 -51.90 28.66
#